data_AF-A0A7U9S181-F1
#
_entry.id   AF-A0A7U9S181-F1
#
_cell.length_a   1.000
_cell.length_b   1.000
_cell.length_c   1.000
_cell.angle_alpha   90.00
_cell.angle_beta   90.00
_cell.angle_gamma   90.00
#
_symmetry.space_group_name_H-M   'P 1'
#
loop_
_entity.id
_entity.type
_entity.pdbx_description
1 polymer ?
#
loop_
_entity_poly.entity_id
_entity_poly.type
_entity_poly.pdbx_seq_one_letter_code
_entity_poly.pdbx_strand_id
1 'polypeptide(L)'
;MEQEQNEYTPTAFDIETQSRNIQMLKTIVPYMDSARQKGFALMIKFLELRNVAAMFQNAPVSLSMCSTDDPSEKRMQLLNDIKRFCTPAEQDSIDMMLTAFQMFSSYDMFMHAPTAE
;
A
#
# COMPACT_ATOMS: atom_id res chain seq x y z
N MET A 1 -0.04 16.38 -24.78
CA MET A 1 -0.43 15.35 -23.80
C MET A 1 0.64 15.38 -22.74
N GLU A 2 0.41 16.17 -21.70
CA GLU A 2 1.28 16.19 -20.53
C GLU A 2 1.13 14.81 -19.89
N GLN A 3 2.14 13.95 -20.06
CA GLN A 3 2.27 12.79 -19.20
C GLN A 3 2.60 13.36 -17.84
N GLU A 4 1.60 13.43 -16.94
CA GLU A 4 1.88 13.47 -15.51
C GLU A 4 2.85 12.31 -15.26
N GLN A 5 4.11 12.65 -14.97
CA GLN A 5 5.08 11.69 -14.46
C GLN A 5 4.54 11.27 -13.10
N ASN A 6 3.72 10.24 -13.10
CA ASN A 6 3.26 9.62 -11.89
C ASN A 6 4.49 8.95 -11.28
N GLU A 7 5.12 9.63 -10.33
CA GLU A 7 6.27 9.12 -9.60
C GLU A 7 5.87 7.78 -8.98
N TYR A 8 6.68 6.74 -9.20
CA TYR A 8 6.34 5.41 -8.72
C TYR A 8 6.44 5.38 -7.19
N THR A 9 5.29 5.35 -6.52
CA THR A 9 5.19 5.20 -5.07
C THR A 9 4.99 3.71 -4.73
N PRO A 10 5.99 3.01 -4.16
CA PRO A 10 5.83 1.60 -3.78
C PRO A 10 4.88 1.45 -2.60
N THR A 11 3.96 0.50 -2.69
CA THR A 11 3.10 0.09 -1.56
C THR A 11 3.86 -0.83 -0.59
N ALA A 12 3.33 -1.02 0.63
CA ALA A 12 3.84 -2.06 1.53
C ALA A 12 3.81 -3.45 0.85
N PHE A 13 2.79 -3.71 0.03
CA PHE A 13 2.69 -4.93 -0.76
C PHE A 13 3.81 -5.06 -1.80
N ASP A 14 4.19 -3.96 -2.46
CA ASP A 14 5.32 -3.95 -3.39
C ASP A 14 6.64 -4.21 -2.67
N ILE A 15 6.85 -3.64 -1.49
CA ILE A 15 8.07 -3.84 -0.69
C ILE A 15 8.28 -5.31 -0.35
N GLU A 16 7.20 -6.03 -0.01
CA GLU A 16 7.27 -7.45 0.37
C GLU A 16 7.41 -8.39 -0.84
N THR A 17 6.83 -8.01 -1.99
CA THR A 17 6.73 -8.92 -3.15
C THR A 17 7.82 -8.68 -4.18
N GLN A 18 8.34 -7.46 -4.27
CA GLN A 18 9.39 -7.06 -5.21
C GLN A 18 10.77 -7.27 -4.58
N SER A 19 11.61 -8.10 -5.22
CA SER A 19 13.00 -8.28 -4.81
C SER A 19 13.97 -7.49 -5.70
N ARG A 20 15.15 -7.16 -5.16
CA ARG A 20 16.26 -6.57 -5.93
C ARG A 20 16.55 -7.35 -7.21
N ASN A 21 16.51 -8.68 -7.15
CA ASN A 21 16.75 -9.55 -8.30
C ASN A 21 15.65 -9.40 -9.37
N ILE A 22 14.38 -9.35 -8.97
CA ILE A 22 13.26 -9.10 -9.90
C ILE A 22 13.40 -7.72 -10.56
N GLN A 23 13.77 -6.69 -9.79
CA GLN A 23 13.99 -5.35 -10.35
C GLN A 23 15.13 -5.32 -11.38
N MET A 24 16.25 -5.98 -11.10
CA MET A 24 17.33 -6.14 -12.09
C MET A 24 16.89 -6.90 -13.34
N LEU A 25 16.03 -7.92 -13.21
CA LEU A 25 15.50 -8.63 -14.39
C LEU A 25 14.57 -7.73 -15.22
N LYS A 26 13.76 -6.89 -14.58
CA LYS A 26 12.89 -5.93 -15.27
C LYS A 26 13.68 -4.94 -16.13
N THR A 27 14.84 -4.47 -15.66
CA THR A 27 15.65 -3.52 -16.42
C THR A 27 16.23 -4.12 -17.71
N ILE A 28 16.27 -5.44 -17.84
CA ILE A 28 16.76 -6.12 -19.06
C ILE A 28 15.71 -6.08 -20.17
N VAL A 29 14.42 -6.10 -19.82
CA VAL A 29 13.28 -6.24 -20.76
C VAL A 29 13.34 -5.24 -21.93
N PRO A 30 13.63 -3.93 -21.75
CA PRO A 30 13.68 -2.97 -22.85
C PRO A 30 14.81 -3.21 -23.85
N TYR A 31 15.84 -3.98 -23.49
CA TYR A 31 17.02 -4.24 -24.32
C TYR A 31 16.96 -5.58 -25.06
N MET A 32 15.85 -6.32 -24.93
CA MET A 32 15.62 -7.58 -25.63
C MET A 32 14.95 -7.35 -27.00
N ASP A 33 15.21 -8.25 -27.94
CA ASP A 33 14.45 -8.33 -29.19
C ASP A 33 12.98 -8.69 -28.92
N SER A 34 12.09 -8.16 -29.75
CA SER A 34 10.64 -8.27 -29.57
C SER A 34 10.13 -9.72 -29.49
N ALA A 35 10.80 -10.65 -30.14
CA ALA A 35 10.43 -12.07 -30.11
C ALA A 35 10.59 -12.70 -28.72
N ARG A 36 11.66 -12.33 -27.99
CA ARG A 36 11.95 -12.87 -26.65
C ARG A 36 11.40 -12.00 -25.51
N GLN A 37 11.16 -10.72 -25.76
CA GLN A 37 10.70 -9.76 -24.75
C GLN A 37 9.41 -10.20 -24.06
N LYS A 38 8.41 -10.68 -24.83
CA LYS A 38 7.13 -11.14 -24.28
C LYS A 38 7.32 -12.33 -23.32
N GLY A 39 8.07 -13.35 -23.74
CA GLY A 39 8.28 -14.55 -22.92
C GLY A 39 9.03 -14.22 -21.62
N PHE A 40 10.06 -13.37 -21.71
CA PHE A 40 10.85 -12.97 -20.55
C PHE A 40 10.05 -12.09 -19.57
N ALA A 41 9.25 -11.14 -20.08
CA ALA A 41 8.37 -10.32 -19.25
C ALA A 41 7.35 -11.19 -18.49
N LEU A 42 6.75 -12.18 -19.16
CA LEU A 42 5.84 -13.13 -18.51
C LEU A 42 6.54 -13.97 -17.44
N MET A 43 7.77 -14.42 -17.71
CA MET A 43 8.57 -15.14 -16.71
C MET A 43 8.85 -14.28 -15.47
N ILE A 44 9.19 -13.00 -15.65
CA ILE A 44 9.37 -12.07 -14.52
C ILE A 44 8.08 -11.93 -13.71
N LYS A 45 6.93 -11.81 -14.37
CA LYS A 45 5.62 -11.76 -13.70
C LYS A 45 5.29 -13.04 -12.96
N PHE A 46 5.69 -14.19 -13.49
CA PHE A 46 5.57 -15.46 -12.78
C PHE A 46 6.42 -15.49 -11.50
N LEU A 47 7.64 -14.93 -11.53
CA LEU A 47 8.49 -14.82 -10.34
C LEU A 47 7.88 -13.89 -9.28
N GLU A 48 7.31 -12.76 -9.69
CA GLU A 48 6.55 -11.87 -8.78
C GLU A 48 5.38 -12.63 -8.13
N LEU A 49 4.59 -13.35 -8.93
CA LEU A 49 3.46 -14.12 -8.43
C LEU A 49 3.89 -15.21 -7.44
N ARG A 50 5.02 -15.87 -7.69
CA ARG A 50 5.59 -16.85 -6.77
C ARG A 50 5.98 -16.20 -5.44
N ASN A 51 6.54 -15.00 -5.45
CA ASN A 51 6.86 -14.27 -4.22
C ASN A 51 5.60 -13.92 -3.43
N VAL A 52 4.53 -13.48 -4.11
CA VAL A 52 3.22 -13.24 -3.47
C VAL A 52 2.73 -14.53 -2.79
N ALA A 53 2.74 -15.67 -3.48
CA ALA A 53 2.31 -16.93 -2.90
C ALA A 53 3.16 -17.33 -1.67
N ALA A 54 4.48 -17.15 -1.75
CA ALA A 54 5.39 -17.46 -0.66
C ALA A 54 5.18 -16.56 0.58
N MET A 55 4.79 -15.29 0.38
CA MET A 55 4.48 -14.35 1.45
C MET A 55 3.30 -14.83 2.31
N PHE A 56 2.28 -15.44 1.71
CA PHE A 56 1.11 -15.97 2.43
C PHE A 56 1.34 -17.36 3.06
N GLN A 57 2.43 -18.06 2.73
CA GLN A 57 2.67 -19.44 3.20
C GLN A 57 3.43 -19.54 4.53
N ASN A 58 4.24 -18.53 4.91
CA ASN A 58 5.27 -18.70 5.95
C ASN A 58 4.93 -18.15 7.37
N ALA A 59 3.82 -17.42 7.58
CA ALA A 59 3.33 -16.96 8.89
C ALA A 59 2.00 -16.19 8.69
N PRO A 60 1.15 -15.96 9.72
CA PRO A 60 0.06 -14.99 9.61
C PRO A 60 0.69 -13.65 9.19
N VAL A 61 0.30 -13.22 8.01
CA VAL A 61 1.06 -12.32 7.15
C VAL A 61 1.44 -11.04 7.89
N SER A 62 2.73 -10.71 7.86
CA SER A 62 3.32 -9.43 8.28
C SER A 62 2.76 -8.20 7.52
N LEU A 63 1.80 -8.39 6.60
CA LEU A 63 0.90 -7.35 6.12
C LEU A 63 -0.08 -6.89 7.22
N SER A 64 -0.11 -7.53 8.40
CA SER A 64 -0.65 -6.98 9.64
C SER A 64 0.20 -5.82 10.19
N MET A 65 0.76 -4.96 9.33
CA MET A 65 1.39 -3.70 9.75
C MET A 65 0.39 -2.78 10.48
N CYS A 66 -0.91 -3.06 10.38
CA CYS A 66 -1.86 -2.67 11.42
C CYS A 66 -1.55 -3.42 12.71
N SER A 67 -0.60 -2.89 13.47
CA SER A 67 -0.12 -3.39 14.77
C SER A 67 -1.19 -3.34 15.86
N THR A 68 -2.42 -3.01 15.49
CA THR A 68 -3.49 -2.64 16.40
C THR A 68 -4.74 -3.43 16.02
N ASP A 69 -5.42 -3.99 17.02
CA ASP A 69 -6.68 -4.70 16.79
C ASP A 69 -7.85 -3.72 16.60
N ASP A 70 -7.64 -2.43 16.85
CA ASP A 70 -8.66 -1.38 16.75
C ASP A 70 -9.08 -1.14 15.28
N PRO A 71 -10.36 -1.41 14.93
CA PRO A 71 -10.90 -1.12 13.60
C PRO A 71 -10.81 0.36 13.19
N SER A 72 -10.80 1.30 14.14
CA SER A 72 -10.71 2.74 13.88
C SER A 72 -9.33 3.13 13.36
N GLU A 73 -8.28 2.68 14.06
CA GLU A 73 -6.90 2.92 13.65
C GLU A 73 -6.57 2.23 12.32
N LYS A 74 -7.10 1.03 12.07
CA LYS A 74 -6.98 0.34 10.76
C LYS A 74 -7.54 1.19 9.62
N ARG A 75 -8.71 1.81 9.80
CA ARG A 75 -9.32 2.70 8.79
C ARG A 75 -8.48 3.96 8.58
N MET A 76 -7.97 4.55 9.67
CA MET A 76 -7.09 5.72 9.61
C MET A 76 -5.80 5.43 8.83
N GLN A 77 -5.14 4.31 9.11
CA GLN A 77 -3.93 3.87 8.41
C GLN A 77 -4.21 3.61 6.93
N LEU A 78 -5.29 2.89 6.62
CA LEU A 78 -5.72 2.64 5.24
C LEU A 78 -5.92 3.94 4.45
N LEU A 79 -6.65 4.91 5.00
CA LEU A 79 -6.90 6.18 4.32
C LEU A 79 -5.61 6.98 4.12
N ASN A 80 -4.69 6.94 5.09
CA ASN A 80 -3.36 7.56 4.93
C ASN A 80 -2.52 6.90 3.84
N ASP A 81 -2.59 5.57 3.69
CA ASP A 81 -1.86 4.87 2.63
C ASP A 81 -2.49 5.13 1.25
N ILE A 82 -3.82 5.18 1.15
CA ILE A 82 -4.55 5.54 -0.08
C ILE A 82 -4.24 6.98 -0.50
N LYS A 83 -4.18 7.91 0.46
CA LYS A 83 -3.92 9.34 0.22
C LYS A 83 -2.67 9.58 -0.64
N ARG A 84 -1.64 8.71 -0.52
CA ARG A 84 -0.39 8.81 -1.30
C ARG A 84 -0.57 8.65 -2.81
N PHE A 85 -1.70 8.08 -3.24
CA PHE A 85 -2.01 7.84 -4.66
C PHE A 85 -3.08 8.81 -5.20
N CYS A 86 -3.56 9.73 -4.35
CA CYS A 86 -4.64 10.65 -4.68
C CYS A 86 -4.12 11.98 -5.25
N THR A 87 -4.95 12.61 -6.08
CA THR A 87 -4.74 14.00 -6.53
C THR A 87 -4.85 14.97 -5.34
N PRO A 88 -4.30 16.21 -5.43
CA PRO A 88 -4.39 17.18 -4.33
C PRO A 88 -5.82 17.41 -3.82
N ALA A 89 -6.81 17.52 -4.71
CA ALA A 89 -8.21 17.71 -4.31
C ALA A 89 -8.80 16.50 -3.55
N GLU A 90 -8.41 15.28 -3.93
CA GLU A 90 -8.81 14.06 -3.23
C GLU A 90 -8.08 13.93 -1.88
N GLN A 91 -6.81 14.37 -1.80
CA GLN A 91 -6.06 14.41 -0.55
C GLN A 91 -6.72 15.35 0.47
N ASP A 92 -7.16 16.54 0.05
CA ASP A 92 -7.89 17.48 0.90
C ASP A 92 -9.21 16.86 1.42
N SER A 93 -9.91 16.13 0.55
CA SER A 93 -11.15 15.42 0.92
C SER A 93 -10.89 14.32 1.95
N ILE A 94 -9.80 13.57 1.80
CA ILE A 94 -9.37 12.56 2.77
C ILE A 94 -8.99 13.23 4.10
N ASP A 95 -8.23 14.32 4.10
CA ASP A 95 -7.83 15.02 5.32
C ASP A 95 -9.01 15.53 6.13
N MET A 96 -10.05 16.02 5.44
CA MET A 96 -11.30 16.41 6.10
C MET A 96 -11.96 15.21 6.80
N MET A 97 -11.99 14.03 6.16
CA MET A 97 -12.54 12.82 6.78
C MET A 97 -11.70 12.36 7.97
N LEU A 98 -10.36 12.36 7.86
CA LEU A 98 -9.47 11.96 8.96
C LEU A 98 -9.65 12.88 10.17
N THR A 99 -9.74 14.19 9.93
CA THR A 99 -10.00 15.19 10.98
C THR A 99 -11.35 14.96 11.66
N ALA A 100 -12.40 14.68 10.88
CA ALA A 100 -13.73 14.39 11.42
C ALA A 100 -13.73 13.12 12.29
N PHE A 101 -13.04 12.06 11.88
CA PHE A 101 -12.91 10.83 12.68
C PHE A 101 -12.15 11.05 13.99
N GLN A 102 -11.07 11.83 13.97
CA GLN A 102 -10.31 12.18 15.17
C GLN A 102 -11.16 12.97 16.17
N MET A 103 -11.93 13.95 15.69
CA MET A 103 -12.85 14.74 16.52
C MET A 103 -13.95 13.86 17.15
N PHE A 104 -14.53 12.94 16.37
CA PHE A 104 -15.56 12.02 16.86
C PHE A 104 -15.02 11.08 17.94
N SER A 105 -13.82 10.51 17.73
CA SER A 105 -13.17 9.63 18.73
C SER A 105 -12.82 10.37 20.02
N SER A 106 -12.38 11.63 19.92
CA SER A 106 -12.04 12.46 21.08
C SER A 106 -13.29 12.86 21.87
N TYR A 107 -14.40 13.12 21.17
CA TYR A 107 -15.68 13.42 21.80
C TYR A 107 -16.26 12.21 22.54
N ASP A 108 -16.23 11.03 21.91
CA ASP A 108 -16.68 9.78 22.54
C ASP A 108 -15.86 9.48 23.80
N MET A 109 -14.54 9.64 23.75
CA MET A 109 -13.66 9.48 24.92
C MET A 109 -13.99 10.46 26.05
N PHE A 110 -14.33 11.72 25.74
CA PHE A 110 -14.68 12.72 26.75
C PHE A 110 -16.07 12.47 27.37
N MET A 111 -17.03 11.98 26.57
CA MET A 111 -18.40 11.70 27.02
C MET A 111 -18.55 10.34 27.71
N HIS A 112 -17.60 9.41 27.55
CA HIS A 112 -17.58 8.10 28.20
C HIS A 112 -16.48 7.95 29.26
N ALA A 113 -15.80 9.05 29.65
CA ALA A 113 -14.89 9.03 30.78
C ALA A 113 -15.67 8.68 32.07
N PRO A 114 -15.33 7.59 32.79
CA PRO A 114 -15.99 7.27 34.04
C PRO A 114 -15.71 8.41 35.01
N THR A 115 -16.77 9.03 35.51
CA THR A 115 -16.67 9.97 36.62
C THR A 115 -16.00 9.22 37.77
N ALA A 116 -14.79 9.62 38.13
CA ALA A 116 -14.12 9.12 39.32
C ALA A 116 -14.96 9.53 40.53
N GLU A 117 -15.72 8.57 41.07
CA GLU A 117 -16.29 8.63 42.42
C GLU A 117 -15.21 8.40 43.48
#